data_AF-A0A841RD24-F1
#
_entry.id   AF-A0A841RD24-F1
#
_cell.length_a   1.000
_cell.length_b   1.000
_cell.length_c   1.000
_cell.angle_alpha   90.00
_cell.angle_beta   90.00
_cell.angle_gamma   90.00
#
_symmetry.space_group_name_H-M   'P 1'
#
loop_
_entity.id
_entity.type
_entity.pdbx_description
1 polymer ?
#
loop_
_entity_poly.entity_id
_entity_poly.type
_entity_poly.pdbx_seq_one_letter_code
_entity_poly.pdbx_strand_id
1 'polypeptide(L)'
;MIEPDFSKPADGLLPAIAQDFETGEILMQAYMNRESWEETLKSGYAVYYSRSRKELWKKGATSGNLQEIKEIRLDCDCDAILLKVNQIGGVACHTGRRSCFFNVAVPLKP
;
A
#
# COMPACT_ATOMS: atom_id res chain seq x y z
N MET A 1 3.45 15.70 14.37
CA MET A 1 2.89 14.69 13.46
C MET A 1 3.59 13.39 13.78
N ILE A 2 2.89 12.25 13.81
CA ILE A 2 3.51 10.94 14.02
C ILE A 2 4.04 10.47 12.65
N GLU A 3 5.24 9.89 12.63
CA GLU A 3 5.88 9.38 11.40
C GLU A 3 6.14 7.87 11.49
N PRO A 4 6.22 7.16 10.35
CA PRO A 4 6.65 5.77 10.33
C PRO A 4 8.11 5.64 10.80
N ASP A 5 8.38 4.63 11.65
CA ASP A 5 9.71 4.35 12.18
C ASP A 5 10.49 3.39 11.27
N PHE A 6 11.08 3.96 10.21
CA PHE A 6 11.95 3.22 9.30
C PHE A 6 13.27 2.72 9.94
N SER A 7 13.56 3.06 11.21
CA SER A 7 14.80 2.59 11.88
C SER A 7 14.66 1.20 12.51
N LYS A 8 13.43 0.74 12.75
CA LYS A 8 13.12 -0.57 13.34
C LYS A 8 13.57 -1.75 12.48
N PRO A 9 13.14 -1.87 11.20
CA PRO A 9 13.60 -2.96 10.36
C PRO A 9 15.03 -2.68 9.85
N ALA A 10 15.88 -3.71 9.84
CA ALA A 10 17.27 -3.57 9.40
C ALA A 10 17.42 -3.13 7.93
N ASP A 11 16.41 -3.38 7.09
CA ASP A 11 16.40 -3.00 5.67
C ASP A 11 15.74 -1.64 5.41
N GLY A 12 15.22 -0.97 6.44
CA GLY A 12 14.51 0.30 6.32
C GLY A 12 13.19 0.21 5.55
N LEU A 13 12.58 -0.98 5.48
CA LEU A 13 11.33 -1.23 4.75
C LEU A 13 10.19 -1.54 5.70
N LEU A 14 9.12 -0.77 5.60
CA LEU A 14 7.89 -1.02 6.37
C LEU A 14 6.81 -1.65 5.48
N PRO A 15 6.03 -2.61 6.00
CA PRO A 15 4.82 -3.07 5.34
C PRO A 15 3.82 -1.91 5.18
N ALA A 16 3.28 -1.79 3.97
CA ALA A 16 2.22 -0.85 3.64
C ALA A 16 1.01 -1.61 3.09
N ILE A 17 -0.15 -1.41 3.72
CA ILE A 17 -1.41 -2.02 3.35
C ILE A 17 -2.27 -0.97 2.66
N ALA A 18 -2.71 -1.25 1.44
CA ALA A 18 -3.72 -0.45 0.75
C ALA A 18 -5.10 -1.00 1.08
N GLN A 19 -5.96 -0.17 1.65
CA GLN A 19 -7.34 -0.47 1.96
C GLN A 19 -8.25 0.52 1.25
N ASP A 20 -9.32 0.04 0.64
CA ASP A 20 -10.33 0.91 0.05
C ASP A 20 -10.95 1.82 1.13
N PHE A 21 -10.98 3.12 0.85
CA PHE A 21 -11.41 4.11 1.85
C PHE A 21 -12.91 4.07 2.14
N GLU A 22 -13.74 3.59 1.20
CA GLU A 22 -15.19 3.51 1.36
C GLU A 22 -15.63 2.15 1.90
N THR A 23 -15.11 1.06 1.30
CA THR A 23 -15.61 -0.29 1.60
C THR A 23 -14.84 -0.98 2.73
N GLY A 24 -13.63 -0.51 3.03
CA GLY A 24 -12.72 -1.18 3.97
C GLY A 24 -12.10 -2.46 3.42
N GLU A 25 -12.31 -2.79 2.14
CA GLU A 25 -11.68 -3.96 1.50
C GLU A 25 -10.16 -3.80 1.46
N ILE A 26 -9.42 -4.83 1.88
CA ILE A 26 -7.97 -4.87 1.74
C ILE A 26 -7.63 -5.15 0.27
N LEU A 27 -6.92 -4.22 -0.37
CA LEU A 27 -6.62 -4.27 -1.79
C LEU A 27 -5.30 -4.96 -2.07
N MET A 28 -4.24 -4.59 -1.35
CA MET A 28 -2.91 -5.17 -1.51
C MET A 28 -2.00 -4.85 -0.33
N GLN A 29 -0.88 -5.57 -0.24
CA GLN A 29 0.25 -5.24 0.60
C GLN A 29 1.48 -5.04 -0.28
N ALA A 30 2.31 -4.05 0.08
CA ALA A 30 3.62 -3.82 -0.50
C ALA A 30 4.56 -3.26 0.59
N TYR A 31 5.76 -2.83 0.20
CA TYR A 31 6.72 -2.23 1.12
C TYR A 31 6.93 -0.77 0.77
N MET A 32 7.21 0.05 1.78
CA MET A 32 7.63 1.42 1.63
C MET A 32 8.98 1.61 2.32
N ASN A 33 9.87 2.37 1.69
CA ASN A 33 11.02 3.00 2.34
C ASN A 33 10.72 4.50 2.57
N ARG A 34 11.63 5.21 3.23
CA ARG A 34 11.50 6.66 3.48
C ARG A 34 11.22 7.48 2.22
N GLU A 35 11.90 7.17 1.12
CA GLU A 35 11.74 7.90 -0.16
C GLU A 35 10.34 7.70 -0.76
N SER A 36 9.81 6.47 -0.73
CA SER A 36 8.45 6.16 -1.20
C SER A 36 7.37 6.81 -0.34
N TRP A 37 7.64 6.97 0.97
CA TRP A 37 6.77 7.70 1.90
C TRP A 37 6.70 9.19 1.54
N GLU A 38 7.86 9.83 1.37
CA GLU A 38 7.96 11.24 0.99
C GLU A 38 7.28 11.52 -0.36
N GLU A 39 7.50 10.66 -1.36
CA GLU A 39 6.85 10.82 -2.67
C GLU A 39 5.33 10.53 -2.61
N THR A 40 4.88 9.64 -1.72
CA THR A 40 3.45 9.43 -1.46
C THR A 40 2.80 10.69 -0.88
N LEU A 41 3.41 11.28 0.14
CA LEU A 41 2.92 12.53 0.75
C LEU A 41 2.90 13.69 -0.25
N LYS A 42 3.96 13.81 -1.06
CA LYS A 42 4.11 14.87 -2.04
C LYS A 42 3.13 14.74 -3.21
N SER A 43 2.96 13.53 -3.72
CA SER A 43 2.16 13.31 -4.94
C SER A 43 0.66 13.12 -4.64
N GLY A 44 0.29 12.72 -3.43
CA GLY A 44 -1.07 12.33 -3.08
C GLY A 44 -1.49 10.96 -3.63
N TYR A 45 -0.54 10.16 -4.13
CA TYR A 45 -0.78 8.82 -4.67
C TYR A 45 0.15 7.80 -4.01
N ALA A 46 -0.30 6.55 -3.88
CA ALA A 46 0.50 5.50 -3.30
C ALA A 46 1.75 5.19 -4.16
N VAL A 47 2.92 5.38 -3.55
CA VAL A 47 4.22 4.99 -4.09
C VAL A 47 4.83 3.94 -3.17
N TYR A 48 5.26 2.84 -3.76
CA TYR A 48 5.85 1.72 -3.04
C TYR A 48 7.32 1.56 -3.41
N TYR A 49 8.06 0.78 -2.63
CA TYR A 49 9.40 0.32 -2.95
C TYR A 49 9.38 -1.15 -3.41
N SER A 50 9.88 -1.39 -4.61
CA SER A 50 10.00 -2.75 -5.15
C SER A 50 11.30 -3.39 -4.66
N ARG A 51 11.22 -4.34 -3.73
CA ARG A 51 12.41 -5.04 -3.19
C ARG A 51 13.24 -5.78 -4.25
N SER A 52 12.58 -6.35 -5.26
CA SER A 52 13.25 -7.08 -6.33
C SER A 52 13.94 -6.16 -7.33
N ARG A 53 13.30 -5.04 -7.68
CA ARG A 53 13.84 -4.05 -8.65
C ARG A 53 14.70 -2.98 -8.00
N LYS A 54 14.65 -2.87 -6.67
CA LYS A 54 15.33 -1.85 -5.86
C LYS A 54 15.01 -0.41 -6.29
N GLU A 55 13.76 -0.17 -6.67
CA GLU A 55 13.30 1.11 -7.21
C GLU A 55 11.94 1.51 -6.63
N LEU A 56 11.64 2.81 -6.70
CA LEU A 56 10.31 3.35 -6.44
C LEU A 56 9.31 2.93 -7.52
N TRP A 57 8.08 2.69 -7.11
CA TRP A 57 6.99 2.32 -7.99
C TRP A 57 5.70 3.04 -7.58
N LYS A 58 5.33 4.05 -8.37
CA LYS A 58 4.00 4.66 -8.28
C LYS A 58 2.95 3.69 -8.81
N LYS A 59 2.06 3.23 -7.94
CA LYS A 59 1.05 2.22 -8.28
C LYS A 59 0.16 2.72 -9.40
N GLY A 60 0.07 1.95 -10.48
CA GLY A 60 -0.77 2.27 -11.63
C GLY A 60 -0.16 3.25 -12.62
N ALA A 61 1.10 3.68 -12.47
CA ALA A 61 1.74 4.63 -13.39
C ALA A 61 1.71 4.16 -14.87
N THR A 62 1.81 2.85 -15.10
CA THR A 62 1.72 2.26 -16.45
C THR A 62 0.29 1.87 -16.85
N SER A 63 -0.53 1.39 -15.90
CA SER A 63 -1.84 0.81 -16.20
C SER A 63 -3.01 1.78 -16.07
N GLY A 64 -2.80 2.98 -15.51
CA GLY A 64 -3.86 3.92 -15.12
C GLY A 64 -4.59 3.57 -13.82
N ASN A 65 -4.33 2.39 -13.23
CA ASN A 65 -4.98 1.95 -12.00
C ASN A 65 -4.31 2.52 -10.74
N LEU A 66 -4.38 3.85 -10.62
CA LEU A 66 -3.78 4.65 -9.56
C LEU A 66 -4.48 4.43 -8.21
N GLN A 67 -3.77 4.74 -7.13
CA GLN A 67 -4.30 4.73 -5.76
C GLN A 67 -4.14 6.12 -5.18
N GLU A 68 -5.23 6.89 -5.15
CA GLU A 68 -5.26 8.24 -4.59
C GLU A 68 -5.41 8.15 -3.07
N ILE A 69 -4.54 8.83 -2.32
CA ILE A 69 -4.53 8.80 -0.86
C ILE A 69 -5.69 9.64 -0.31
N LYS A 70 -6.47 9.06 0.60
CA LYS A 70 -7.54 9.75 1.35
C LYS A 70 -7.19 9.93 2.82
N GLU A 71 -6.51 8.94 3.40
CA GLU A 71 -6.03 8.99 4.78
C GLU A 71 -4.83 8.04 4.91
N ILE A 72 -3.91 8.36 5.80
CA ILE A 72 -2.80 7.48 6.17
C ILE A 72 -2.85 7.27 7.67
N ARG A 73 -2.73 6.01 8.09
CA ARG A 73 -2.62 5.60 9.49
C ARG A 73 -1.35 4.80 9.72
N LEU A 74 -0.91 4.80 10.96
CA LEU A 74 0.17 3.97 11.47
C LEU A 74 -0.40 3.06 12.55
N ASP A 75 0.20 1.89 12.74
CA ASP A 75 -0.09 1.05 13.90
C ASP A 75 0.52 1.62 15.19
N CYS A 76 0.31 0.93 16.30
CA CYS A 76 0.57 1.47 17.64
C CYS A 76 2.03 1.80 17.93
N ASP A 77 2.95 1.14 17.22
CA ASP A 77 4.39 1.32 17.35
C ASP A 77 5.05 1.76 16.03
N CYS A 78 4.25 2.24 15.09
CA CYS A 78 4.67 2.97 13.88
C CYS A 78 5.55 2.17 12.92
N ASP A 79 5.43 0.84 12.88
CA ASP A 79 6.15 0.00 11.93
C ASP A 79 5.29 -0.66 10.85
N ALA A 80 3.99 -0.37 10.83
CA ALA A 80 3.12 -0.66 9.69
C ALA A 80 2.34 0.58 9.24
N ILE A 81 2.19 0.70 7.92
CA ILE A 81 1.46 1.80 7.27
C ILE A 81 0.15 1.27 6.71
N LEU A 82 -0.96 1.93 7.05
CA LEU A 82 -2.26 1.70 6.43
C LEU A 82 -2.62 2.91 5.56
N LEU A 83 -2.66 2.69 4.24
CA LEU A 83 -3.10 3.66 3.25
C LEU A 83 -4.59 3.43 2.98
N LYS A 84 -5.44 4.39 3.37
CA LYS A 84 -6.83 4.46 2.91
C LYS A 84 -6.83 5.12 1.53
N VAL A 85 -7.20 4.37 0.50
CA VAL A 85 -7.07 4.80 -0.89
C VAL A 85 -8.38 4.73 -1.65
N ASN A 86 -8.57 5.70 -2.56
CA ASN A 86 -9.51 5.59 -3.66
C ASN A 86 -8.83 4.85 -4.83
N GLN A 87 -9.30 3.64 -5.14
CA GLN A 87 -8.73 2.80 -6.20
C GLN A 87 -9.29 3.19 -7.58
N ILE A 88 -8.55 4.01 -8.31
CA ILE A 88 -8.88 4.40 -9.68
C ILE A 88 -8.74 3.17 -10.60
N GLY A 89 -9.68 3.02 -11.54
CA GLY A 89 -9.75 1.90 -12.49
C GLY A 89 -10.27 0.58 -11.88
N GLY A 90 -10.58 0.54 -10.57
CA GLY A 90 -11.21 -0.60 -9.91
C GLY A 90 -10.34 -1.85 -9.75
N VAL A 91 -9.06 -1.80 -10.14
CA VAL A 91 -8.14 -2.96 -10.19
C VAL A 91 -6.82 -2.66 -9.47
N ALA A 92 -6.61 -3.23 -8.28
CA ALA A 92 -5.31 -3.16 -7.62
C ALA A 92 -4.34 -4.23 -8.14
N CYS A 93 -4.83 -5.41 -8.54
CA CYS A 93 -4.00 -6.55 -8.87
C CYS A 93 -3.63 -6.61 -10.37
N HIS A 94 -2.40 -7.03 -10.68
CA HIS A 94 -1.94 -7.22 -12.06
C HIS A 94 -2.71 -8.30 -12.83
N THR A 95 -3.49 -9.15 -12.15
CA THR A 95 -4.35 -10.15 -12.80
C THR A 95 -5.71 -9.60 -13.23
N GLY A 96 -5.93 -8.28 -13.19
CA GLY A 96 -7.22 -7.67 -13.52
C GLY A 96 -8.26 -7.72 -12.38
N ARG A 97 -7.86 -8.13 -11.18
CA ARG A 97 -8.76 -8.23 -10.01
C ARG A 97 -8.68 -7.00 -9.12
N ARG A 98 -9.79 -6.70 -8.44
CA ARG A 98 -9.91 -5.58 -7.52
C ARG A 98 -8.91 -5.66 -6.37
N SER A 99 -8.88 -6.79 -5.67
CA SER A 99 -7.93 -7.08 -4.59
C SER A 99 -6.94 -8.17 -5.00
N CYS A 100 -5.73 -8.13 -4.45
CA CYS A 100 -4.76 -9.22 -4.50
C CYS A 100 -5.18 -10.43 -3.64
N PHE A 101 -6.03 -10.22 -2.64
CA PHE A 101 -6.48 -11.24 -1.68
C PHE A 101 -7.74 -11.98 -2.16
N PHE A 102 -7.75 -12.40 -3.43
CA PHE A 102 -8.92 -13.04 -4.06
C PHE A 102 -8.98 -14.57 -3.89
N ASN A 103 -7.89 -15.20 -3.44
CA ASN A 103 -7.84 -16.64 -3.21
C ASN A 103 -8.16 -16.95 -1.75
N VAL A 104 -9.04 -17.93 -1.53
CA VAL A 104 -9.31 -18.48 -0.18
C VAL A 104 -8.39 -19.68 0.03
N ALA A 105 -7.44 -19.54 0.96
CA ALA A 105 -6.52 -20.63 1.30
C ALA A 105 -7.19 -21.71 2.17
N VAL A 106 -7.94 -21.27 3.19
CA VAL A 106 -8.67 -22.15 4.11
C VAL A 106 -10.03 -21.52 4.42
N PRO A 107 -11.14 -22.14 4.01
CA PRO A 107 -12.46 -21.68 4.42
C PRO A 107 -12.69 -22.04 5.90
N LEU A 108 -12.96 -21.05 6.73
CA LEU A 108 -13.42 -21.29 8.09
C LEU A 108 -14.93 -21.57 8.06
N LYS A 109 -15.36 -22.60 8.78
CA LYS A 109 -16.78 -22.76 9.07
C LYS A 109 -17.21 -21.66 10.03
N PRO A 110 -18.41 -21.11 9.85
CA PRO A 110 -18.95 -20.11 10.78
C PRO A 110 -19.05 -20.64 12.21
#